data_AF-A0A952VLB7-F1
#
_entry.id   AF-A0A952VLB7-F1
#
_cell.length_a   1.000
_cell.length_b   1.000
_cell.length_c   1.000
_cell.angle_alpha   90.00
_cell.angle_beta   90.00
_cell.angle_gamma   90.00
#
_symmetry.space_group_name_H-M   'P 1'
#
loop_
_entity.id
_entity.type
_entity.pdbx_description
1 polymer ?
#
loop_
_entity_poly.entity_id
_entity_poly.type
_entity_poly.pdbx_seq_one_letter_code
_entity_poly.pdbx_strand_id
1 'polypeptide(L)'
;MMPHTLIFAALLSLSPNNGHRLFSEGKFPEAAQAFAHRPSAESMFNHGCALLEAGNYAGAIEAYRTVDTAFPHLAPNARFNLAHALFKSAMAEMQPRTVNDQLQPGDLGKALVLLRASAAAFRAVLDVAPNDLDAARNTELVRRLIAQIQDQLEEQQRQQQQMQDAANRMEQLADAQQQQADQTRTTPPSRSREQLESQQDLNEQTQQAANDLEELLDQNPELADLLQQAMKSQSDAMEELAVSRTDRAAPEQQTAADQLRAIAEALRQSADQQPQEQQDQSEQPQQQQQPQEAPNQPAADQPKSPEQRHAEQILEQEGQQRRELENLRRMLSRPVPVERDW
;
A
#
# COMPACT_ATOMS: atom_id res chain seq x y z
N MET A 1 18.59 -3.12 -7.13
CA MET A 1 19.30 -1.83 -6.98
C MET A 1 19.22 -1.10 -8.31
N MET A 2 18.68 0.12 -8.34
CA MET A 2 18.77 1.00 -9.52
C MET A 2 20.25 1.24 -9.85
N PRO A 3 20.68 1.18 -11.12
CA PRO A 3 22.00 1.70 -11.49
C PRO A 3 22.09 3.17 -11.04
N HIS A 4 23.06 3.47 -10.18
CA HIS A 4 23.28 4.81 -9.61
C HIS A 4 23.96 5.71 -10.63
N THR A 5 23.28 6.02 -11.73
CA THR A 5 23.77 6.98 -12.70
C THR A 5 23.01 8.28 -12.48
N LEU A 6 23.41 9.03 -11.45
CA LEU A 6 23.01 10.43 -11.39
C LEU A 6 23.56 11.13 -12.62
N ILE A 7 22.70 11.86 -13.32
CA ILE A 7 23.15 12.71 -14.42
C ILE A 7 23.87 13.88 -13.77
N PHE A 8 25.20 13.88 -13.86
CA PHE A 8 26.02 14.98 -13.37
C PHE A 8 26.27 15.94 -14.53
N ALA A 9 26.17 17.25 -14.29
CA ALA A 9 26.56 18.24 -15.29
C ALA A 9 28.09 18.27 -15.39
N ALA A 10 28.67 17.27 -16.05
CA ALA A 10 30.10 17.16 -16.29
C ALA A 10 30.49 18.10 -17.44
N LEU A 11 30.42 19.40 -17.20
CA LEU A 11 31.06 20.37 -18.07
C LEU A 11 32.46 20.66 -17.53
N LEU A 12 33.44 20.38 -18.39
CA LEU A 12 34.88 20.57 -18.30
C LEU A 12 35.29 22.02 -17.99
N SER A 13 34.81 22.62 -16.91
CA SER A 13 35.36 23.89 -16.42
C SER A 13 36.66 23.58 -15.68
N LEU A 14 37.80 23.82 -16.33
CA LEU A 14 39.17 23.60 -15.83
C LEU A 14 39.55 24.42 -14.58
N SER A 15 38.60 25.05 -13.89
CA SER A 15 38.85 25.60 -12.57
C SER A 15 38.63 24.49 -11.54
N PRO A 16 39.61 24.17 -10.68
CA PRO A 16 39.41 23.24 -9.56
C PRO A 16 38.43 23.87 -8.58
N ASN A 17 37.14 23.76 -8.88
CA ASN A 17 36.08 24.24 -8.04
C ASN A 17 36.00 23.26 -6.86
N ASN A 18 36.20 23.77 -5.63
CA ASN A 18 36.26 22.94 -4.43
C ASN A 18 35.06 22.00 -4.30
N GLY A 19 33.87 22.39 -4.76
CA GLY A 19 32.66 21.56 -4.73
C GLY A 19 32.78 20.24 -5.49
N HIS A 20 33.32 20.23 -6.72
CA HIS A 20 33.49 18.99 -7.48
C HIS A 20 34.50 18.04 -6.84
N ARG A 21 35.60 18.58 -6.32
CA ARG A 21 36.60 17.81 -5.57
C ARG A 21 35.96 17.19 -4.33
N LEU A 22 35.26 17.99 -3.52
CA LEU A 22 34.56 17.52 -2.32
C LEU A 22 33.52 16.44 -2.65
N PHE A 23 32.76 16.61 -3.74
CA PHE A 23 31.78 15.62 -4.20
C PHE A 23 32.46 14.30 -4.58
N SER A 24 33.56 14.34 -5.34
CA SER A 24 34.32 13.14 -5.72
C SER A 24 34.98 12.44 -4.53
N GLU A 25 35.25 13.17 -3.45
CA GLU A 25 35.77 12.62 -2.18
C GLU A 25 34.66 12.05 -1.29
N GLY A 26 33.39 12.08 -1.72
CA GLY A 26 32.23 11.64 -0.92
C GLY A 26 31.82 12.60 0.19
N LYS A 27 32.39 13.82 0.23
CA LYS A 27 32.08 14.87 1.22
C LYS A 27 30.86 15.67 0.76
N PHE A 28 29.73 15.00 0.67
CA PHE A 28 28.53 15.54 0.05
C PHE A 28 27.94 16.77 0.77
N PRO A 29 27.89 16.84 2.12
CA PRO A 29 27.43 18.04 2.81
C PRO A 29 28.30 19.28 2.51
N GLU A 30 29.62 19.12 2.52
CA GLU A 30 30.58 20.20 2.22
C GLU A 30 30.54 20.58 0.74
N ALA A 31 30.36 19.61 -0.16
CA ALA A 31 30.17 19.86 -1.57
C ALA A 31 28.89 20.69 -1.81
N ALA A 32 27.78 20.35 -1.14
CA ALA A 32 26.54 21.10 -1.23
C ALA A 32 26.73 22.56 -0.80
N GLN A 33 27.42 22.82 0.32
CA GLN A 33 27.76 24.18 0.76
C GLN A 33 28.62 24.92 -0.27
N ALA A 34 29.66 24.26 -0.81
CA ALA A 34 30.54 24.86 -1.80
C ALA A 34 29.79 25.24 -3.09
N PHE A 35 28.84 24.41 -3.55
CA PHE A 35 28.00 24.73 -4.70
C PHE A 35 27.01 25.87 -4.42
N ALA A 36 26.48 25.99 -3.20
CA ALA A 36 25.54 27.06 -2.83
C ALA A 36 26.15 28.47 -2.88
N HIS A 37 27.47 28.61 -2.67
CA HIS A 37 28.14 29.91 -2.69
C HIS A 37 28.33 30.53 -4.09
N ARG A 38 28.04 29.79 -5.16
CA ARG A 38 28.21 30.24 -6.55
C ARG A 38 26.91 30.01 -7.32
N PRO A 39 26.00 31.00 -7.41
CA PRO A 39 24.73 30.82 -8.10
C PRO A 39 24.94 30.84 -9.63
N SER A 40 25.30 29.70 -10.21
CA SER A 40 25.15 29.39 -11.64
C SER A 40 24.14 28.27 -11.82
N ALA A 41 23.62 28.10 -13.04
CA ALA A 41 22.68 27.03 -13.36
C ALA A 41 23.26 25.65 -13.00
N GLU A 42 24.52 25.40 -13.40
CA GLU A 42 25.24 24.15 -13.12
C GLU A 42 25.54 23.99 -11.64
N SER A 43 25.90 25.06 -10.94
CA SER A 43 26.18 25.00 -9.50
C SER A 43 24.91 24.73 -8.70
N MET A 44 23.76 25.29 -9.08
CA MET A 44 22.46 24.96 -8.46
C MET A 44 22.06 23.51 -8.72
N PHE A 45 22.25 23.02 -9.96
CA PHE A 45 22.02 21.63 -10.30
C PHE A 45 22.91 20.68 -9.49
N ASN A 46 24.22 20.96 -9.43
CA ASN A 46 25.19 20.16 -8.68
C ASN A 46 24.99 20.27 -7.15
N HIS A 47 24.44 21.39 -6.66
CA HIS A 47 24.00 21.52 -5.27
C HIS A 47 22.90 20.49 -4.95
N GLY A 48 21.90 20.35 -5.84
CA GLY A 48 20.88 19.30 -5.74
C GLY A 48 21.49 17.89 -5.73
N CYS A 49 22.48 17.62 -6.59
CA CYS A 49 23.19 16.34 -6.61
C CYS A 49 23.89 16.05 -5.28
N ALA A 50 24.60 17.03 -4.73
CA ALA A 50 25.28 16.91 -3.45
C ALA A 50 24.30 16.69 -2.28
N LEU A 51 23.16 17.39 -2.27
CA LEU A 51 22.12 17.18 -1.26
C LEU A 51 21.51 15.77 -1.33
N LEU A 52 21.27 15.26 -2.54
CA LEU A 52 20.70 13.94 -2.77
C LEU A 52 21.63 12.83 -2.24
N GLU A 53 22.93 12.92 -2.53
CA GLU A 53 23.93 11.97 -2.04
C GLU A 53 24.21 12.12 -0.54
N ALA A 54 24.02 13.31 0.03
CA ALA A 54 24.05 13.54 1.47
C ALA A 54 22.81 12.99 2.21
N GLY A 55 21.82 12.43 1.51
CA GLY A 55 20.56 11.96 2.09
C GLY A 55 19.57 13.07 2.45
N ASN A 56 19.87 14.34 2.13
CA ASN A 56 18.95 15.46 2.31
C ASN A 56 17.97 15.54 1.13
N TYR A 57 17.02 14.60 1.09
CA TYR A 57 16.09 14.46 -0.03
C TYR A 57 15.17 15.67 -0.19
N ALA A 58 14.68 16.25 0.91
CA ALA A 58 13.84 17.45 0.88
C ALA A 58 14.57 18.64 0.23
N GLY A 59 15.81 18.90 0.63
CA GLY A 59 16.63 19.95 0.01
C GLY A 59 16.91 19.68 -1.46
N ALA A 60 17.20 18.43 -1.83
CA ALA A 60 17.44 18.05 -3.22
C ALA A 60 16.20 18.27 -4.11
N ILE A 61 15.01 17.89 -3.64
CA ILE A 61 13.73 18.10 -4.33
C ILE A 61 13.53 19.59 -4.66
N GLU A 62 13.72 20.47 -3.68
CA GLU A 62 13.56 21.92 -3.88
C GLU A 62 14.61 22.50 -4.84
N ALA A 63 15.86 22.05 -4.72
CA ALA A 63 16.93 22.46 -5.63
C ALA A 63 16.61 22.08 -7.09
N TYR A 64 16.15 20.86 -7.35
CA TYR A 64 15.82 20.43 -8.71
C TYR A 64 14.57 21.09 -9.28
N ARG A 65 13.53 21.34 -8.47
CA ARG A 65 12.35 22.13 -8.90
C ARG A 65 12.75 23.55 -9.33
N THR A 66 13.67 24.16 -8.58
CA THR A 66 14.21 25.47 -8.92
C THR A 66 14.97 25.43 -10.25
N VAL A 67 15.79 24.41 -10.49
CA VAL A 67 16.53 24.27 -11.75
C VAL A 67 15.62 23.99 -12.95
N ASP A 68 14.62 23.11 -12.79
CA ASP A 68 13.64 22.78 -13.84
C ASP A 68 12.87 24.03 -14.32
N THR A 69 12.50 24.91 -13.39
CA THR A 69 11.77 26.14 -13.69
C THR A 69 12.67 27.26 -14.22
N ALA A 70 13.86 27.45 -13.65
CA ALA A 70 14.74 28.57 -13.99
C ALA A 70 15.61 28.33 -15.23
N PHE A 71 15.95 27.08 -15.56
CA PHE A 71 16.94 26.75 -16.59
C PHE A 71 16.43 25.66 -17.55
N PRO A 72 15.66 26.03 -18.60
CA PRO A 72 15.02 25.07 -19.51
C PRO A 72 15.97 24.06 -20.17
N HIS A 73 17.23 24.44 -20.41
CA HIS A 73 18.23 23.55 -21.01
C HIS A 73 18.71 22.44 -20.06
N LEU A 74 18.52 22.61 -18.74
CA LEU A 74 18.80 21.58 -17.73
C LEU A 74 17.54 20.83 -17.28
N ALA A 75 16.35 21.24 -17.73
CA ALA A 75 15.08 20.69 -17.27
C ALA A 75 14.98 19.15 -17.37
N PRO A 76 15.39 18.47 -18.47
CA PRO A 76 15.33 17.00 -18.54
C PRO A 76 16.17 16.34 -17.44
N ASN A 77 17.40 16.80 -17.23
CA ASN A 77 18.30 16.27 -16.19
C ASN A 77 17.78 16.60 -14.79
N ALA A 78 17.23 17.80 -14.59
CA ALA A 78 16.67 18.23 -13.31
C ALA A 78 15.43 17.41 -12.94
N ARG A 79 14.53 17.13 -13.89
CA ARG A 79 13.36 16.26 -13.71
C ARG A 79 13.76 14.83 -13.41
N PHE A 80 14.76 14.29 -14.11
CA PHE A 80 15.28 12.97 -13.85
C PHE A 80 15.80 12.86 -12.41
N ASN A 81 16.68 13.77 -11.99
CA ASN A 81 17.22 13.74 -10.63
C ASN A 81 16.17 14.09 -9.56
N LEU A 82 15.17 14.94 -9.86
CA LEU A 82 14.00 15.18 -9.01
C LEU A 82 13.22 13.89 -8.76
N ALA A 83 12.96 13.12 -9.82
CA ALA A 83 12.28 11.84 -9.73
C ALA A 83 13.05 10.86 -8.83
N HIS A 84 14.38 10.81 -8.95
CA HIS A 84 15.25 10.04 -8.07
C HIS A 84 15.21 10.52 -6.61
N ALA A 85 15.21 11.83 -6.37
CA ALA A 85 15.12 12.38 -5.02
C ALA A 85 13.78 12.03 -4.34
N LEU A 86 12.67 12.15 -5.08
CA LEU A 86 11.34 11.72 -4.63
C LEU A 86 11.29 10.22 -4.34
N PHE A 87 11.89 9.40 -5.21
CA PHE A 87 11.97 7.95 -5.00
C PHE A 87 12.78 7.60 -3.74
N LYS A 88 13.98 8.16 -3.57
CA LYS A 88 14.80 7.92 -2.37
C LYS A 88 14.09 8.40 -1.10
N SER A 89 13.37 9.53 -1.16
CA SER A 89 12.53 10.00 -0.06
C SER A 89 11.43 8.99 0.28
N ALA A 90 10.74 8.43 -0.71
CA ALA A 90 9.73 7.40 -0.48
C ALA A 90 10.33 6.13 0.16
N MET A 91 11.50 5.70 -0.33
CA MET A 91 12.21 4.56 0.26
C MET A 91 12.65 4.83 1.71
N ALA A 92 12.90 6.08 2.08
CA ALA A 92 13.21 6.44 3.46
C ALA A 92 11.97 6.41 4.37
N GLU A 93 10.80 6.80 3.87
CA GLU A 93 9.53 6.64 4.60
C GLU A 93 9.20 5.15 4.84
N MET A 94 9.57 4.27 3.90
CA MET A 94 9.35 2.82 4.03
C MET A 94 10.39 2.09 4.91
N GLN A 95 11.39 2.80 5.43
CA GLN A 95 12.38 2.20 6.31
C GLN A 95 11.93 2.34 7.77
N PRO A 96 12.00 1.26 8.56
CA PRO A 96 11.86 1.33 10.01
C PRO A 96 12.82 2.37 10.59
N ARG A 97 12.32 3.29 11.41
CA ARG A 97 13.17 4.29 12.07
C ARG A 97 14.06 3.65 13.13
N THR A 98 13.56 2.62 13.78
CA THR A 98 14.31 1.78 14.71
C THR A 98 14.12 0.29 14.37
N VAL A 99 14.99 -0.56 14.91
CA VAL A 99 14.93 -2.03 14.70
C VAL A 99 13.62 -2.64 15.23
N ASN A 100 12.95 -1.95 16.15
CA ASN A 100 11.71 -2.42 16.76
C ASN A 100 10.45 -1.77 16.16
N ASP A 101 10.61 -0.75 15.30
CA ASP A 101 9.46 -0.10 14.68
C ASP A 101 8.96 -0.96 13.52
N GLN A 102 7.69 -1.35 13.58
CA GLN A 102 7.01 -1.91 12.42
C GLN A 102 6.64 -0.79 11.46
N LEU A 103 6.68 -1.10 10.17
CA LEU A 103 6.26 -0.15 9.14
C LEU A 103 4.77 0.16 9.33
N GLN A 104 4.45 1.41 9.59
CA GLN A 104 3.08 1.83 9.86
C GLN A 104 2.33 2.08 8.53
N PRO A 105 1.01 1.82 8.47
CA PRO A 105 0.19 2.13 7.29
C PRO A 105 0.31 3.60 6.85
N GLY A 106 0.40 4.53 7.81
CA GLY A 106 0.60 5.95 7.54
C GLY A 106 1.91 6.27 6.81
N ASP A 107 2.97 5.49 7.03
CA ASP A 107 4.25 5.65 6.35
C ASP A 107 4.20 5.13 4.90
N LEU A 108 3.48 4.02 4.67
CA LEU A 108 3.15 3.54 3.33
C LEU A 108 2.33 4.58 2.53
N GLY A 109 1.37 5.24 3.18
CA GLY A 109 0.58 6.32 2.59
C GLY A 109 1.45 7.49 2.12
N LYS A 110 2.38 7.96 2.96
CA LYS A 110 3.35 9.00 2.59
C LYS A 110 4.26 8.55 1.45
N ALA A 111 4.78 7.32 1.52
CA ALA A 111 5.62 6.76 0.46
C ALA A 111 4.88 6.72 -0.87
N LEU A 112 3.59 6.33 -0.90
CA LEU A 112 2.77 6.33 -2.11
C LEU A 112 2.66 7.71 -2.75
N VAL A 113 2.45 8.77 -1.96
CA VAL A 113 2.40 10.15 -2.48
C VAL A 113 3.72 10.52 -3.16
N LEU A 114 4.85 10.21 -2.52
CA LEU A 114 6.19 10.48 -3.05
C LEU A 114 6.50 9.64 -4.30
N LEU A 115 6.12 8.35 -4.34
CA LEU A 115 6.29 7.48 -5.49
C LEU A 115 5.46 7.96 -6.68
N ARG A 116 4.21 8.38 -6.47
CA ARG A 116 3.37 8.96 -7.54
C ARG A 116 4.00 10.21 -8.13
N ALA A 117 4.53 11.09 -7.28
CA ALA A 117 5.28 12.27 -7.72
C ALA A 117 6.56 11.89 -8.49
N SER A 118 7.29 10.86 -8.03
CA SER A 118 8.47 10.33 -8.73
C SER A 118 8.12 9.80 -10.13
N ALA A 119 7.08 8.98 -10.25
CA ALA A 119 6.62 8.47 -11.54
C ALA A 119 6.20 9.60 -12.50
N ALA A 120 5.53 10.63 -11.99
CA ALA A 120 5.16 11.79 -12.79
C ALA A 120 6.41 12.56 -13.29
N ALA A 121 7.41 12.74 -12.43
CA ALA A 121 8.65 13.41 -12.81
C ALA A 121 9.47 12.61 -13.85
N PHE A 122 9.55 11.27 -13.75
CA PHE A 122 10.19 10.46 -14.80
C PHE A 122 9.43 10.54 -16.14
N ARG A 123 8.10 10.51 -16.14
CA ARG A 123 7.31 10.71 -17.38
C ARG A 123 7.56 12.10 -17.99
N ALA A 124 7.73 13.13 -17.17
CA ALA A 124 8.07 14.47 -17.64
C ALA A 124 9.46 14.58 -18.28
N VAL A 125 10.35 13.59 -18.06
CA VAL A 125 11.60 13.42 -18.81
C VAL A 125 11.28 12.87 -20.20
N LEU A 126 10.46 11.81 -20.27
CA LEU A 126 10.03 11.17 -21.53
C LEU A 126 9.23 12.13 -22.43
N ASP A 127 8.61 13.16 -21.85
CA ASP A 127 7.99 14.25 -22.61
C ASP A 127 8.97 15.01 -23.50
N VAL A 128 10.21 15.16 -23.05
CA VAL A 128 11.25 15.93 -23.73
C VAL A 128 12.24 15.01 -24.45
N ALA A 129 12.54 13.86 -23.85
CA ALA A 129 13.45 12.84 -24.36
C ALA A 129 12.74 11.47 -24.42
N PRO A 130 11.88 11.22 -25.44
CA PRO A 130 11.08 10.00 -25.52
C PRO A 130 11.88 8.69 -25.60
N ASN A 131 13.16 8.77 -25.99
CA ASN A 131 14.05 7.61 -26.13
C ASN A 131 14.96 7.42 -24.91
N ASP A 132 14.71 8.13 -23.80
CA ASP A 132 15.45 7.96 -22.56
C ASP A 132 15.10 6.63 -21.89
N LEU A 133 15.93 5.62 -22.14
CA LEU A 133 15.73 4.26 -21.65
C LEU A 133 15.76 4.18 -20.12
N ASP A 134 16.53 5.04 -19.46
CA ASP A 134 16.66 5.01 -18.00
C ASP A 134 15.40 5.61 -17.36
N ALA A 135 14.87 6.72 -17.88
CA ALA A 135 13.61 7.28 -17.42
C ALA A 135 12.42 6.32 -17.63
N ALA A 136 12.39 5.59 -18.75
CA ALA A 136 11.36 4.59 -19.02
C ALA A 136 11.42 3.41 -18.03
N ARG A 137 12.61 2.84 -17.82
CA ARG A 137 12.82 1.76 -16.84
C ARG A 137 12.45 2.20 -15.42
N ASN A 138 12.86 3.41 -15.03
CA ASN A 138 12.59 3.92 -13.70
C ASN A 138 11.11 4.22 -13.49
N THR A 139 10.41 4.74 -14.51
CA THR A 139 8.95 4.92 -14.47
C THR A 139 8.25 3.60 -14.17
N GLU A 140 8.68 2.52 -14.82
CA GLU A 140 8.09 1.21 -14.58
C GLU A 140 8.35 0.67 -13.20
N LEU A 141 9.60 0.74 -12.74
CA LEU A 141 9.95 0.26 -11.41
C LEU A 141 9.12 0.97 -10.34
N VAL A 142 8.97 2.29 -10.46
CA VAL A 142 8.14 3.08 -9.54
C VAL A 142 6.67 2.67 -9.64
N ARG A 143 6.14 2.42 -10.85
CA ARG A 143 4.76 1.92 -11.03
C ARG A 143 4.52 0.56 -10.35
N ARG A 144 5.44 -0.39 -10.52
CA ARG A 144 5.34 -1.72 -9.88
C ARG A 144 5.38 -1.61 -8.36
N LEU A 145 6.25 -0.75 -7.84
CA LEU A 145 6.33 -0.52 -6.40
C LEU A 145 5.07 0.15 -5.84
N ILE A 146 4.48 1.10 -6.58
CA ILE A 146 3.16 1.67 -6.23
C ILE A 146 2.10 0.57 -6.15
N ALA A 147 2.01 -0.28 -7.18
CA ALA A 147 1.04 -1.38 -7.20
C ALA A 147 1.25 -2.34 -6.01
N GLN A 148 2.49 -2.77 -5.76
CA GLN A 148 2.82 -3.63 -4.62
C GLN A 148 2.38 -3.03 -3.27
N ILE A 149 2.63 -1.74 -3.04
CA ILE A 149 2.22 -1.08 -1.79
C ILE A 149 0.69 -0.96 -1.71
N GLN A 150 0.01 -0.70 -2.84
CA GLN A 150 -1.45 -0.66 -2.87
C GLN A 150 -2.06 -2.02 -2.58
N ASP A 151 -1.53 -3.10 -3.16
CA ASP A 151 -1.97 -4.47 -2.90
C ASP A 151 -1.78 -4.81 -1.40
N GLN A 152 -0.64 -4.44 -0.82
CA GLN A 152 -0.37 -4.64 0.61
C GLN A 152 -1.36 -3.88 1.51
N LEU A 153 -1.70 -2.63 1.16
CA LEU A 153 -2.69 -1.85 1.91
C LEU A 153 -4.11 -2.42 1.77
N GLU A 154 -4.49 -2.89 0.58
CA GLU A 154 -5.78 -3.52 0.34
C GLU A 154 -5.89 -4.84 1.11
N GLU A 155 -4.85 -5.66 1.10
CA GLU A 155 -4.81 -6.92 1.85
C GLU A 155 -4.93 -6.67 3.36
N GLN A 156 -4.22 -5.68 3.89
CA GLN A 156 -4.35 -5.26 5.29
C GLN A 156 -5.78 -4.80 5.62
N GLN A 157 -6.39 -3.99 4.75
CA GLN A 157 -7.77 -3.52 4.95
C GLN A 157 -8.77 -4.68 4.90
N ARG A 158 -8.59 -5.63 3.97
CA ARG A 158 -9.43 -6.84 3.88
C ARG A 158 -9.32 -7.70 5.14
N GLN A 159 -8.11 -7.91 5.66
CA GLN A 159 -7.91 -8.64 6.92
C GLN A 159 -8.61 -7.93 8.10
N GLN A 160 -8.50 -6.61 8.21
CA GLN A 160 -9.19 -5.85 9.24
C GLN A 160 -10.71 -6.00 9.15
N GLN A 161 -11.27 -5.93 7.93
CA GLN A 161 -12.70 -6.12 7.72
C GLN A 161 -13.16 -7.53 8.08
N GLN A 162 -12.40 -8.56 7.67
CA GLN A 162 -12.68 -9.95 8.04
C GLN A 162 -12.67 -10.16 9.55
N MET A 163 -11.70 -9.59 10.28
CA MET A 163 -11.67 -9.65 11.74
C MET A 163 -12.88 -8.97 12.38
N GLN A 164 -13.30 -7.81 11.86
CA GLN A 164 -14.48 -7.11 12.37
C GLN A 164 -15.77 -7.89 12.13
N ASP A 165 -15.93 -8.46 10.93
CA ASP A 165 -17.09 -9.28 10.57
C ASP A 165 -17.14 -10.56 11.42
N ALA A 166 -15.99 -11.19 11.64
CA ALA A 166 -15.89 -12.35 12.52
C ALA A 166 -16.21 -11.99 13.98
N ALA A 167 -15.72 -10.85 14.48
CA ALA A 167 -16.05 -10.37 15.82
C ALA A 167 -17.56 -10.15 15.99
N ASN A 168 -18.20 -9.50 15.02
CA ASN A 168 -19.64 -9.28 15.03
C ASN A 168 -20.42 -10.61 15.01
N ARG A 169 -19.96 -11.60 14.25
CA ARG A 169 -20.56 -12.94 14.23
C ARG A 169 -20.41 -13.65 15.57
N MET A 170 -19.24 -13.56 16.21
CA MET A 170 -19.01 -14.15 17.53
C MET A 170 -19.87 -13.48 18.61
N GLU A 171 -20.06 -12.17 18.55
CA GLU A 171 -20.97 -11.47 19.46
C GLU A 171 -22.43 -11.90 19.26
N GLN A 172 -22.88 -12.08 18.02
CA GLN A 172 -24.23 -12.60 17.73
C GLN A 172 -24.44 -14.02 18.27
N LEU A 173 -23.44 -14.89 18.11
CA LEU A 173 -23.49 -16.25 18.66
C LEU A 173 -23.49 -16.22 20.20
N ALA A 174 -22.68 -15.35 20.80
CA ALA A 174 -22.69 -15.14 22.25
C ALA A 174 -24.06 -14.70 22.76
N ASP A 175 -24.70 -13.74 22.10
CA ASP A 175 -26.03 -13.26 22.49
C ASP A 175 -27.12 -14.32 22.30
N ALA A 176 -27.07 -15.10 21.22
CA ALA A 176 -28.00 -16.21 21.00
C ALA A 176 -27.82 -17.30 22.06
N GLN A 177 -26.56 -17.63 22.40
CA GLN A 177 -26.21 -18.60 23.43
C GLN A 177 -26.66 -18.13 24.83
N GLN A 178 -26.54 -16.82 25.12
CA GLN A 178 -27.06 -16.19 26.34
C GLN A 178 -28.59 -16.29 26.43
N GLN A 179 -29.29 -15.95 25.35
CA GLN A 179 -30.76 -16.05 25.30
C GLN A 179 -31.23 -17.49 25.51
N GLN A 180 -30.50 -18.46 24.93
CA GLN A 180 -30.77 -19.88 25.14
C GLN A 180 -30.59 -20.27 26.61
N ALA A 181 -29.54 -19.78 27.28
CA ALA A 181 -29.33 -20.00 28.72
C ALA A 181 -30.52 -19.49 29.56
N ASP A 182 -31.00 -18.28 29.28
CA ASP A 182 -32.12 -17.68 30.01
C ASP A 182 -33.47 -18.38 29.74
N GLN A 183 -33.68 -18.85 28.51
CA GLN A 183 -34.81 -19.71 28.18
C GLN A 183 -34.74 -21.06 28.90
N THR A 184 -33.54 -21.66 28.99
CA THR A 184 -33.32 -22.92 29.72
C THR A 184 -33.65 -22.80 31.21
N ARG A 185 -33.35 -21.65 31.83
CA ARG A 185 -33.69 -21.39 33.25
C ARG A 185 -35.19 -21.29 33.51
N THR A 186 -35.96 -20.77 32.55
CA THR A 186 -37.38 -20.44 32.74
C THR A 186 -38.33 -21.50 32.21
N THR A 187 -37.86 -22.36 31.31
CA THR A 187 -38.68 -23.37 30.64
C THR A 187 -38.67 -24.69 31.41
N PRO A 188 -39.83 -25.36 31.57
CA PRO A 188 -39.89 -26.64 32.27
C PRO A 188 -39.12 -27.76 31.53
N PRO A 189 -38.55 -28.73 32.26
CA PRO A 189 -37.78 -29.85 31.67
C PRO A 189 -38.53 -30.68 30.62
N SER A 190 -39.87 -30.63 30.61
CA SER A 190 -40.67 -31.32 29.58
C SER A 190 -40.42 -30.80 28.16
N ARG A 191 -39.82 -29.60 28.00
CA ARG A 191 -39.44 -29.02 26.70
C ARG A 191 -37.94 -29.11 26.41
N SER A 192 -37.16 -29.90 27.16
CA SER A 192 -35.71 -30.02 26.94
C SER A 192 -35.35 -30.53 25.54
N ARG A 193 -36.25 -31.24 24.85
CA ARG A 193 -36.03 -31.67 23.46
C ARG A 193 -35.98 -30.50 22.47
N GLU A 194 -36.88 -29.53 22.60
CA GLU A 194 -36.88 -28.32 21.76
C GLU A 194 -35.61 -27.49 22.01
N GLN A 195 -35.19 -27.41 23.28
CA GLN A 195 -33.96 -26.72 23.67
C GLN A 195 -32.70 -27.40 23.14
N LEU A 196 -32.68 -28.73 23.11
CA LEU A 196 -31.58 -29.51 22.56
C LEU A 196 -31.41 -29.27 21.07
N GLU A 197 -32.50 -29.26 20.30
CA GLU A 197 -32.48 -28.97 18.86
C GLU A 197 -31.93 -27.54 18.60
N SER A 198 -32.41 -26.54 19.34
CA SER A 198 -31.87 -25.17 19.22
C SER A 198 -30.39 -25.08 19.63
N GLN A 199 -29.95 -25.87 20.62
CA GLN A 199 -28.53 -25.90 21.03
C GLN A 199 -27.64 -26.58 19.97
N GLN A 200 -28.15 -27.59 19.26
CA GLN A 200 -27.45 -28.22 18.15
C GLN A 200 -27.23 -27.23 17.01
N ASP A 201 -28.26 -26.47 16.63
CA ASP A 201 -28.15 -25.45 15.59
C ASP A 201 -27.09 -24.38 15.95
N LEU A 202 -27.05 -23.94 17.21
CA LEU A 202 -26.03 -22.98 17.68
C LEU A 202 -24.62 -23.58 17.64
N ASN A 203 -24.47 -24.84 18.02
CA ASN A 203 -23.17 -25.53 17.96
C ASN A 203 -22.69 -25.69 16.51
N GLU A 204 -23.59 -26.00 15.57
CA GLU A 204 -23.26 -26.05 14.13
C GLU A 204 -22.82 -24.69 13.59
N GLN A 205 -23.54 -23.61 13.95
CA GLN A 205 -23.14 -22.24 13.56
C GLN A 205 -21.81 -21.82 14.16
N THR A 206 -21.53 -22.24 15.40
CA THR A 206 -20.27 -21.99 16.09
C THR A 206 -19.12 -22.74 15.41
N GLN A 207 -19.32 -24.01 15.04
CA GLN A 207 -18.34 -24.78 14.27
C GLN A 207 -18.07 -24.16 12.91
N GLN A 208 -19.11 -23.67 12.21
CA GLN A 208 -18.91 -23.00 10.94
C GLN A 208 -18.11 -21.70 11.11
N ALA A 209 -18.43 -20.90 12.12
CA ALA A 209 -17.66 -19.70 12.43
C ALA A 209 -16.21 -20.02 12.84
N ALA A 210 -15.98 -21.15 13.51
CA ALA A 210 -14.64 -21.65 13.83
C ALA A 210 -13.84 -22.00 12.57
N ASN A 211 -14.46 -22.68 11.61
CA ASN A 211 -13.81 -23.02 10.34
C ASN A 211 -13.48 -21.76 9.52
N ASP A 212 -14.38 -20.78 9.51
CA ASP A 212 -14.14 -19.50 8.82
C ASP A 212 -13.00 -18.69 9.47
N LEU A 213 -12.67 -18.98 10.74
CA LEU A 213 -11.59 -18.36 11.50
C LEU A 213 -10.28 -19.17 11.51
N GLU A 214 -10.23 -20.34 10.88
CA GLU A 214 -9.10 -21.29 10.99
C GLU A 214 -7.73 -20.60 10.77
N GLU A 215 -7.61 -19.78 9.72
CA GLU A 215 -6.38 -19.04 9.41
C GLU A 215 -5.99 -18.01 10.49
N LEU A 216 -6.97 -17.37 11.12
CA LEU A 216 -6.74 -16.39 12.20
C LEU A 216 -6.38 -17.08 13.53
N LEU A 217 -6.93 -18.27 13.78
CA LEU A 217 -6.66 -19.06 14.98
C LEU A 217 -5.24 -19.62 14.98
N ASP A 218 -4.71 -20.01 13.83
CA ASP A 218 -3.31 -20.42 13.67
C ASP A 218 -2.32 -19.32 14.07
N GLN A 219 -2.70 -18.05 13.87
CA GLN A 219 -1.89 -16.89 14.24
C GLN A 219 -2.07 -16.48 15.72
N ASN A 220 -3.16 -16.91 16.36
CA ASN A 220 -3.55 -16.48 17.71
C ASN A 220 -3.99 -17.70 18.55
N PRO A 221 -3.05 -18.45 19.17
CA PRO A 221 -3.37 -19.67 19.91
C PRO A 221 -4.32 -19.42 21.09
N GLU A 222 -4.30 -18.22 21.70
CA GLU A 222 -5.22 -17.85 22.77
C GLU A 222 -6.68 -17.81 22.29
N LEU A 223 -6.95 -17.36 21.06
CA LEU A 223 -8.30 -17.40 20.47
C LEU A 223 -8.75 -18.84 20.22
N ALA A 224 -7.83 -19.70 19.78
CA ALA A 224 -8.11 -21.12 19.55
C ALA A 224 -8.52 -21.82 20.85
N ASP A 225 -7.80 -21.55 21.94
CA ASP A 225 -8.12 -22.10 23.27
C ASP A 225 -9.50 -21.63 23.76
N LEU A 226 -9.81 -20.33 23.63
CA LEU A 226 -11.12 -19.78 24.00
C LEU A 226 -12.25 -20.43 23.21
N LEU A 227 -12.06 -20.59 21.89
CA LEU A 227 -13.06 -21.19 21.02
C LEU A 227 -13.29 -22.66 21.33
N GLN A 228 -12.20 -23.41 21.58
CA GLN A 228 -12.30 -24.80 22.00
C GLN A 228 -13.04 -24.95 23.33
N GLN A 229 -12.81 -24.04 24.28
CA GLN A 229 -13.55 -24.04 25.55
C GLN A 229 -15.03 -23.73 25.33
N ALA A 230 -15.37 -22.78 24.46
CA ALA A 230 -16.76 -22.44 24.14
C ALA A 230 -17.51 -23.64 23.57
N MET A 231 -16.90 -24.33 22.60
CA MET A 231 -17.47 -25.52 21.99
C MET A 231 -17.60 -26.68 22.99
N LYS A 232 -16.65 -26.81 23.91
CA LYS A 232 -16.74 -27.81 24.99
C LYS A 232 -17.94 -27.51 25.91
N SER A 233 -18.11 -26.28 26.37
CA SER A 233 -19.27 -25.90 27.19
C SER A 233 -20.60 -26.05 26.44
N GLN A 234 -20.65 -25.81 25.13
CA GLN A 234 -21.83 -26.13 24.30
C GLN A 234 -22.12 -27.63 24.28
N SER A 235 -21.08 -28.47 24.17
CA SER A 235 -21.21 -29.93 24.23
C SER A 235 -21.73 -30.42 25.59
N ASP A 236 -21.16 -29.91 26.68
CA ASP A 236 -21.57 -30.25 28.05
C ASP A 236 -23.04 -29.83 28.31
N ALA A 237 -23.45 -28.66 27.79
CA ALA A 237 -24.85 -28.22 27.82
C ALA A 237 -25.80 -29.16 27.07
N MET A 238 -25.41 -29.66 25.90
CA MET A 238 -26.20 -30.63 25.13
C MET A 238 -26.37 -31.95 25.88
N GLU A 239 -25.32 -32.44 26.55
CA GLU A 239 -25.39 -33.66 27.35
C GLU A 239 -26.38 -33.50 28.52
N GLU A 240 -26.31 -32.38 29.24
CA GLU A 240 -27.23 -32.11 30.35
C GLU A 240 -28.69 -31.92 29.87
N LEU A 241 -28.91 -31.27 28.71
CA LEU A 241 -30.24 -31.17 28.10
C LEU A 241 -30.81 -32.53 27.67
N ALA A 242 -29.97 -33.44 27.15
CA ALA A 242 -30.38 -34.78 26.73
C ALA A 242 -30.95 -35.62 27.89
N VAL A 243 -30.48 -35.38 29.12
CA VAL A 243 -31.00 -36.01 30.35
C VAL A 243 -31.97 -35.10 31.12
N SER A 244 -32.47 -34.03 30.49
CA SER A 244 -33.45 -33.08 31.04
C SER A 244 -33.00 -32.35 32.32
N ARG A 245 -31.69 -32.07 32.48
CA ARG A 245 -31.11 -31.32 33.59
C ARG A 245 -30.87 -29.86 33.21
N THR A 246 -31.96 -29.11 33.12
CA THR A 246 -31.93 -27.69 32.70
C THR A 246 -31.19 -26.79 33.69
N ASP A 247 -31.12 -27.17 34.96
CA ASP A 247 -30.39 -26.46 36.02
C ASP A 247 -28.86 -26.46 35.81
N ARG A 248 -28.33 -27.47 35.12
CA ARG A 248 -26.91 -27.60 34.79
C ARG A 248 -26.58 -27.14 33.38
N ALA A 249 -27.49 -27.35 32.44
CA ALA A 249 -27.32 -26.90 31.06
C ALA A 249 -27.19 -25.36 30.96
N ALA A 250 -28.03 -24.60 31.68
CA ALA A 250 -28.01 -23.14 31.57
C ALA A 250 -26.67 -22.48 31.99
N PRO A 251 -26.01 -22.90 33.09
CA PRO A 251 -24.65 -22.46 33.39
C PRO A 251 -23.60 -22.76 32.30
N GLU A 252 -23.66 -23.92 31.66
CA GLU A 252 -22.73 -24.26 30.58
C GLU A 252 -22.98 -23.40 29.33
N GLN A 253 -24.25 -23.16 29.00
CA GLN A 253 -24.64 -22.22 27.94
C GLN A 253 -24.11 -20.80 28.23
N GLN A 254 -24.23 -20.33 29.47
CA GLN A 254 -23.67 -19.04 29.90
C GLN A 254 -22.15 -18.97 29.69
N THR A 255 -21.43 -20.00 30.13
CA THR A 255 -19.96 -20.07 29.99
C THR A 255 -19.54 -19.98 28.52
N ALA A 256 -20.22 -20.71 27.64
CA ALA A 256 -19.99 -20.65 26.20
C ALA A 256 -20.24 -19.24 25.64
N ALA A 257 -21.33 -18.58 26.06
CA ALA A 257 -21.63 -17.20 25.64
C ALA A 257 -20.52 -16.21 26.07
N ASP A 258 -20.03 -16.33 27.30
CA ASP A 258 -18.98 -15.44 27.82
C ASP A 258 -17.65 -15.65 27.07
N GLN A 259 -17.31 -16.89 26.73
CA GLN A 259 -16.12 -17.20 25.93
C GLN A 259 -16.22 -16.68 24.49
N LEU A 260 -17.38 -16.83 23.84
CA LEU A 260 -17.62 -16.26 22.51
C LEU A 260 -17.51 -14.72 22.51
N ARG A 261 -18.00 -14.06 23.57
CA ARG A 261 -17.87 -12.61 23.72
C ARG A 261 -16.41 -12.19 23.94
N ALA A 262 -15.63 -12.96 24.70
CA ALA A 262 -14.19 -12.73 24.87
C ALA A 262 -13.43 -12.85 23.52
N ILE A 263 -13.79 -13.83 22.69
CA ILE A 263 -13.23 -13.96 21.33
C ILE A 263 -13.58 -12.73 20.47
N ALA A 264 -14.84 -12.29 20.50
CA ALA A 264 -15.27 -11.11 19.76
C ALA A 264 -14.52 -9.84 20.19
N GLU A 265 -14.32 -9.66 21.51
CA GLU A 265 -13.55 -8.52 22.04
C GLU A 265 -12.08 -8.58 21.62
N ALA A 266 -11.44 -9.74 21.72
CA ALA A 266 -10.05 -9.91 21.32
C ALA A 266 -9.85 -9.67 19.80
N LEU A 267 -10.77 -10.15 18.96
CA LEU A 267 -10.75 -9.86 17.51
C LEU A 267 -10.86 -8.36 17.21
N ARG A 268 -11.75 -7.63 17.92
CA ARG A 268 -11.87 -6.16 17.78
C ARG A 268 -10.59 -5.45 18.23
N GLN A 269 -10.02 -5.85 19.35
CA GLN A 269 -8.77 -5.27 19.85
C GLN A 269 -7.62 -5.51 18.85
N SER A 270 -7.53 -6.69 18.24
CA SER A 270 -6.55 -6.97 17.19
C SER A 270 -6.79 -6.14 15.92
N ALA A 271 -8.05 -5.91 15.54
CA ALA A 271 -8.40 -5.04 14.42
C ALA A 271 -8.08 -3.56 14.69
N ASP A 272 -8.22 -3.08 15.92
CA ASP A 272 -7.94 -1.69 16.32
C ASP A 272 -6.44 -1.42 16.57
N GLN A 273 -5.68 -2.44 17.03
CA GLN A 273 -4.23 -2.32 17.19
C GLN A 273 -3.48 -2.25 15.85
N GLN A 274 -4.13 -2.59 14.74
CA GLN A 274 -3.63 -2.23 13.42
C GLN A 274 -3.89 -0.72 13.17
N PRO A 275 -2.85 0.11 13.00
CA PRO A 275 -2.97 1.56 13.03
C PRO A 275 -3.98 2.08 11.98
N GLN A 276 -5.14 2.56 12.44
CA GLN A 276 -6.20 3.18 11.64
C GLN A 276 -5.90 4.63 11.17
N GLU A 277 -4.64 5.00 11.00
CA GLU A 277 -4.30 6.34 10.52
C GLU A 277 -4.40 6.41 8.98
N GLN A 278 -5.61 6.57 8.41
CA GLN A 278 -5.89 7.40 7.20
C GLN A 278 -7.27 7.20 6.51
N GLN A 279 -8.33 6.76 7.17
CA GLN A 279 -9.64 6.72 6.50
C GLN A 279 -10.36 8.08 6.36
N ASP A 280 -9.83 9.17 6.92
CA ASP A 280 -10.53 10.47 6.94
C ASP A 280 -10.25 11.40 5.75
N GLN A 281 -9.43 11.01 4.77
CA GLN A 281 -9.15 11.86 3.60
C GLN A 281 -8.91 11.06 2.32
N SER A 282 -9.95 10.49 1.71
CA SER A 282 -10.19 10.55 0.25
C SER A 282 -11.32 9.63 -0.21
N GLU A 283 -12.57 10.11 -0.13
CA GLU A 283 -13.59 9.71 -1.11
C GLU A 283 -13.20 10.30 -2.47
N GLN A 284 -12.39 9.57 -3.24
CA GLN A 284 -12.34 9.72 -4.70
C GLN A 284 -12.87 8.44 -5.35
N PRO A 285 -13.84 8.54 -6.26
CA PRO A 285 -14.37 7.37 -6.95
C PRO A 285 -13.31 6.79 -7.89
N GLN A 286 -12.80 5.60 -7.56
CA GLN A 286 -11.91 4.84 -8.44
C GLN A 286 -12.67 4.33 -9.67
N GLN A 287 -12.25 4.79 -10.85
CA GLN A 287 -12.57 4.15 -12.12
C GLN A 287 -11.74 2.87 -12.25
N GLN A 288 -12.43 1.73 -12.37
CA GLN A 288 -11.86 0.42 -12.67
C GLN A 288 -11.10 0.44 -14.00
N GLN A 289 -9.80 0.16 -13.97
CA GLN A 289 -9.06 -0.31 -15.14
C GLN A 289 -8.63 -1.76 -14.87
N GLN A 290 -9.18 -2.68 -15.64
CA GLN A 290 -8.81 -4.10 -15.64
C GLN A 290 -7.44 -4.29 -16.32
N PRO A 291 -6.54 -5.14 -15.80
CA PRO A 291 -5.39 -5.61 -16.55
C PRO A 291 -5.81 -6.73 -17.52
N GLN A 292 -5.54 -6.54 -18.82
CA GLN A 292 -5.60 -7.61 -19.82
C GLN A 292 -4.23 -8.28 -19.94
N GLU A 293 -4.15 -9.56 -19.61
CA GLU A 293 -3.04 -10.44 -19.98
C GLU A 293 -3.10 -10.78 -21.47
N ALA A 294 -1.96 -10.75 -22.16
CA ALA A 294 -1.83 -11.26 -23.53
C ALA A 294 -0.54 -12.12 -23.68
N PRO A 295 -0.52 -13.07 -24.64
CA PRO A 295 0.29 -14.29 -24.54
C PRO A 295 1.60 -14.27 -25.36
N ASN A 296 2.51 -15.15 -24.93
CA ASN A 296 3.82 -15.51 -25.49
C ASN A 296 3.83 -15.86 -26.99
N GLN A 297 4.82 -15.35 -27.74
CA GLN A 297 5.48 -16.03 -28.89
C GLN A 297 6.92 -15.51 -29.16
N PRO A 298 7.79 -16.27 -29.89
CA PRO A 298 9.23 -16.31 -29.64
C PRO A 298 10.17 -15.66 -30.70
N ALA A 299 11.29 -15.15 -30.16
CA ALA A 299 12.72 -15.13 -30.60
C ALA A 299 13.16 -14.80 -32.04
N ALA A 300 13.98 -13.74 -32.18
CA ALA A 300 15.39 -13.79 -32.61
C ALA A 300 16.08 -12.43 -32.39
N ASP A 301 17.42 -12.43 -32.33
CA ASP A 301 18.35 -11.37 -31.91
C ASP A 301 18.51 -11.16 -30.41
N GLN A 302 19.77 -10.94 -30.01
CA GLN A 302 20.33 -11.16 -28.67
C GLN A 302 19.36 -10.82 -27.53
N PRO A 303 19.24 -11.69 -26.50
CA PRO A 303 18.20 -11.55 -25.51
C PRO A 303 18.40 -10.26 -24.70
N LYS A 304 17.69 -9.22 -25.12
CA LYS A 304 17.37 -8.08 -24.26
C LYS A 304 16.86 -8.65 -22.94
N SER A 305 17.36 -8.16 -21.81
CA SER A 305 16.90 -8.64 -20.51
C SER A 305 15.38 -8.51 -20.43
N PRO A 306 14.69 -9.33 -19.63
CA PRO A 306 13.25 -9.20 -19.43
C PRO A 306 12.85 -7.75 -19.09
N GLU A 307 13.68 -7.03 -18.34
CA GLU A 307 13.45 -5.61 -18.01
C GLU A 307 13.58 -4.69 -19.22
N GLN A 308 14.54 -4.95 -20.12
CA GLN A 308 14.73 -4.17 -21.34
C GLN A 308 13.55 -4.31 -22.30
N ARG A 309 13.03 -5.54 -22.47
CA ARG A 309 11.85 -5.77 -23.32
C ARG A 309 10.61 -5.07 -22.76
N HIS A 310 10.45 -5.11 -21.45
CA HIS A 310 9.34 -4.45 -20.78
C HIS A 310 9.44 -2.92 -20.88
N ALA A 311 10.64 -2.35 -20.72
CA ALA A 311 10.87 -0.92 -20.93
C ALA A 311 10.54 -0.47 -22.37
N GLU A 312 10.86 -1.30 -23.38
CA GLU A 312 10.51 -1.01 -24.77
C GLU A 312 9.00 -1.07 -25.02
N GLN A 313 8.29 -2.06 -24.45
CA GLN A 313 6.83 -2.13 -24.52
C GLN A 313 6.17 -0.89 -23.90
N ILE A 314 6.74 -0.35 -22.82
CA ILE A 314 6.24 0.88 -22.19
C ILE A 314 6.47 2.09 -23.09
N LEU A 315 7.66 2.22 -23.67
CA LEU A 315 7.94 3.30 -24.62
C LEU A 315 6.97 3.26 -25.81
N GLU A 316 6.64 2.06 -26.28
CA GLU A 316 5.64 1.87 -27.33
C GLU A 316 4.23 2.26 -26.87
N GLN A 317 3.79 1.79 -25.71
CA GLN A 317 2.47 2.09 -25.13
C GLN A 317 2.31 3.59 -24.84
N GLU A 318 3.32 4.24 -24.27
CA GLU A 318 3.32 5.67 -24.00
C GLU A 318 3.34 6.47 -25.31
N GLY A 319 4.10 6.03 -26.31
CA GLY A 319 4.07 6.60 -27.65
C GLY A 319 2.69 6.46 -28.33
N GLN A 320 1.95 5.37 -28.09
CA GLN A 320 0.57 5.22 -28.54
C GLN A 320 -0.38 6.17 -27.80
N GLN A 321 -0.34 6.23 -26.46
CA GLN A 321 -1.16 7.14 -25.66
C GLN A 321 -0.93 8.61 -26.01
N ARG A 322 0.33 9.01 -26.26
CA ARG A 322 0.67 10.36 -26.73
C ARG A 322 0.01 10.68 -28.07
N ARG A 323 0.08 9.74 -29.03
CA ARG A 323 -0.56 9.89 -30.35
C ARG A 323 -2.08 9.98 -30.24
N GLU A 324 -2.69 9.20 -29.36
CA GLU A 324 -4.13 9.27 -29.07
C GLU A 324 -4.51 10.62 -28.47
N LEU A 325 -3.80 11.10 -27.45
CA LEU A 325 -4.03 12.41 -26.84
C LEU A 325 -3.80 13.56 -27.84
N GLU A 326 -2.78 13.47 -28.69
CA GLU A 326 -2.52 14.46 -29.74
C GLU A 326 -3.65 14.47 -30.78
N ASN A 327 -4.12 13.29 -31.21
CA ASN A 327 -5.27 13.16 -32.08
C ASN A 327 -6.53 13.77 -31.44
N LEU A 328 -6.77 13.49 -30.15
CA LEU A 328 -7.89 14.05 -29.39
C LEU A 328 -7.78 15.58 -29.31
N ARG A 329 -6.58 16.11 -29.04
CA ARG A 329 -6.32 17.56 -29.01
C ARG A 329 -6.53 18.20 -30.38
N ARG A 330 -6.12 17.55 -31.47
CA ARG A 330 -6.37 18.02 -32.85
C ARG A 330 -7.86 18.02 -33.19
N MET A 331 -8.62 17.04 -32.71
CA MET A 331 -10.09 17.01 -32.88
C MET A 331 -10.78 18.13 -32.10
N LEU A 332 -10.38 18.36 -30.85
CA LEU A 332 -10.98 19.37 -29.97
C LEU A 332 -10.52 20.80 -30.26
N SER A 333 -9.32 20.99 -30.80
CA SER A 333 -8.75 22.31 -31.12
C SER A 333 -9.07 22.77 -32.54
N ARG A 334 -10.09 22.21 -33.21
CA ARG A 334 -10.55 22.76 -34.49
C ARG A 334 -10.97 24.22 -34.25
N PRO A 335 -10.27 25.22 -34.84
CA PRO A 335 -10.65 26.60 -34.67
C PRO A 335 -12.06 26.77 -35.23
N VAL A 336 -12.99 27.22 -34.39
CA VAL A 336 -14.32 27.63 -34.85
C VAL A 336 -14.10 28.77 -35.83
N PRO A 337 -14.51 28.65 -37.10
CA PRO A 337 -14.40 29.76 -38.04
C PRO A 337 -15.24 30.91 -37.48
N VAL A 338 -14.56 31.99 -37.10
CA VAL A 338 -15.24 33.23 -36.72
C VAL A 338 -15.77 33.82 -38.02
N GLU A 339 -17.09 33.86 -38.18
CA GLU A 339 -17.71 34.59 -39.28
C GLU A 339 -17.22 36.04 -39.20
N ARG A 340 -16.53 36.48 -40.25
CA ARG A 340 -16.04 37.84 -40.34
C ARG A 340 -17.23 38.74 -40.62
N ASP A 341 -17.77 39.36 -39.58
CA ASP A 341 -18.67 40.50 -39.70
C ASP A 341 -17.83 41.72 -40.15
N TRP A 342 -17.75 41.96 -41.45
CA TRP A 342 -17.44 43.27 -42.02
C TRP A 342 -18.24 43.50 -43.31
#